data_AF-A0A932TJK0-F1
#
_entry.id   AF-A0A932TJK0-F1
#
_cell.length_a   1.000
_cell.length_b   1.000
_cell.length_c   1.000
_cell.angle_alpha   90.00
_cell.angle_beta   90.00
_cell.angle_gamma   90.00
#
_symmetry.space_group_name_H-M   'P 1'
#
loop_
_entity.id
_entity.type
_entity.pdbx_description
1 polymer ?
#
loop_
_entity_poly.entity_id
_entity_poly.type
_entity_poly.pdbx_seq_one_letter_code
_entity_poly.pdbx_strand_id
1 'polypeptide(L)'
;MARKRYGRTVAKLVLGVVLAIIAYVGLQYSAVLNDMELSQNLYSQGDIAGALKSYEEVESRIRAHGAMWLIPTRDRQNLFLNQARLLYAMQKYDEAAEKLEKEDELTGTTTDGRFYLLRGEIGFRKSVQDYQRSTKKDVALLEENLLGAEDTLREALRLGPNDWDAKYNFEFVNAVRKALGGEGDEHVKLLEEEQKPQTKELPPELAG
;
A
#
# COMPACT_ATOMS: atom_id res chain seq x y z
N MET A 1 -20.99 -5.84 58.02
CA MET A 1 -20.51 -6.85 57.04
C MET A 1 -21.10 -6.74 55.62
N ALA A 2 -22.14 -5.92 55.37
CA ALA A 2 -22.80 -5.83 54.05
C ALA A 2 -21.98 -5.10 52.94
N ARG A 3 -21.20 -4.06 53.29
CA ARG A 3 -20.39 -3.28 52.32
C ARG A 3 -19.34 -4.13 51.58
N LYS A 4 -18.76 -5.15 52.23
CA LYS A 4 -17.72 -6.02 51.65
C LYS A 4 -18.26 -7.02 50.62
N ARG A 5 -19.54 -7.41 50.73
CA ARG A 5 -20.21 -8.30 49.75
C ARG A 5 -20.69 -7.52 48.53
N TYR A 6 -21.20 -6.30 48.71
CA TYR A 6 -21.66 -5.44 47.61
C TYR A 6 -20.51 -5.08 46.65
N GLY A 7 -19.34 -4.73 47.18
CA GLY A 7 -18.15 -4.44 46.36
C GLY A 7 -17.66 -5.63 45.53
N ARG A 8 -17.79 -6.87 46.03
CA ARG A 8 -17.45 -8.08 45.26
C ARG A 8 -18.43 -8.37 44.13
N THR A 9 -19.72 -8.10 44.33
CA THR A 9 -20.73 -8.27 43.27
C THR A 9 -20.58 -7.22 42.17
N VAL A 10 -20.34 -5.96 42.55
CA VAL A 10 -20.05 -4.88 41.58
C VAL A 10 -18.76 -5.18 40.80
N ALA A 11 -17.69 -5.63 41.47
CA ALA A 11 -16.45 -6.00 40.80
C ALA A 11 -16.64 -7.15 39.79
N LYS A 12 -17.46 -8.16 40.11
CA LYS A 12 -17.79 -9.26 39.18
C LYS A 12 -18.61 -8.78 37.97
N LEU A 13 -19.56 -7.87 38.19
CA LEU A 13 -20.35 -7.29 37.09
C LEU A 13 -19.47 -6.43 36.18
N VAL A 14 -18.62 -5.57 36.74
CA VAL A 14 -17.66 -4.78 35.96
C VAL A 14 -16.71 -5.69 35.17
N LEU A 15 -16.16 -6.72 35.81
CA LEU A 15 -15.30 -7.69 35.13
C LEU A 15 -16.05 -8.43 34.00
N GLY A 16 -17.31 -8.83 34.23
CA GLY A 16 -18.14 -9.47 33.22
C GLY A 16 -18.42 -8.56 32.03
N VAL A 17 -18.71 -7.28 32.26
CA VAL A 17 -18.90 -6.28 31.21
C VAL A 17 -17.61 -6.05 30.42
N VAL A 18 -16.46 -5.93 31.09
CA VAL A 18 -15.16 -5.77 30.43
C VAL A 18 -14.85 -6.98 29.55
N LEU A 19 -15.08 -8.20 30.04
CA LEU A 19 -14.88 -9.42 29.25
C LEU A 19 -15.83 -9.49 28.05
N ALA A 20 -17.09 -9.08 28.21
CA ALA A 20 -18.05 -9.03 27.11
C ALA A 20 -17.63 -8.01 26.03
N ILE A 21 -17.10 -6.85 26.43
CA ILE A 21 -16.55 -5.85 25.49
C ILE A 21 -15.34 -6.42 24.76
N ILE A 22 -14.40 -7.06 25.46
CA ILE A 22 -13.22 -7.69 24.84
C ILE A 22 -13.64 -8.78 23.85
N ALA A 23 -14.60 -9.63 24.22
CA ALA A 23 -15.12 -10.68 23.34
C ALA A 23 -15.79 -10.08 22.10
N TYR A 24 -16.59 -9.03 22.27
CA TYR A 24 -17.23 -8.33 21.15
C TYR A 24 -16.19 -7.72 20.20
N VAL A 25 -15.20 -7.01 20.72
CA VAL A 25 -14.10 -6.45 19.93
C VAL A 25 -13.33 -7.55 19.20
N GLY A 26 -13.05 -8.67 19.87
CA GLY A 26 -12.39 -9.83 19.27
C GLY A 26 -13.18 -10.45 18.12
N LEU A 27 -14.51 -10.56 18.24
CA LEU A 27 -15.38 -11.07 17.17
C LEU A 27 -15.40 -10.13 15.96
N GLN A 28 -15.51 -8.80 16.20
CA GLN A 28 -15.44 -7.80 15.13
C GLN A 28 -14.10 -7.84 14.41
N TYR A 29 -13.01 -7.99 15.16
CA TYR A 29 -11.67 -8.11 14.60
C TYR A 29 -11.48 -9.39 13.78
N SER A 30 -11.99 -10.54 14.25
CA SER A 30 -11.95 -11.79 13.48
C SER A 30 -12.71 -11.68 12.16
N ALA A 31 -13.84 -10.96 12.13
CA ALA A 31 -14.57 -10.72 10.90
C ALA A 31 -13.75 -9.88 9.90
N VAL A 32 -13.07 -8.83 10.39
CA VAL A 32 -12.15 -8.02 9.59
C VAL A 32 -11.05 -8.87 8.95
N LEU A 33 -10.43 -9.78 9.70
CA LEU A 33 -9.38 -10.65 9.16
C LEU A 33 -9.90 -11.58 8.06
N ASN A 34 -11.08 -12.17 8.24
CA ASN A 34 -11.70 -13.03 7.23
C ASN A 34 -12.02 -12.22 5.95
N ASP A 35 -12.51 -10.99 6.09
CA ASP A 35 -12.82 -10.12 4.96
C ASP A 35 -11.53 -9.71 4.21
N MET A 36 -10.41 -9.50 4.92
CA MET A 36 -9.10 -9.27 4.30
C MET A 36 -8.58 -10.50 3.54
N GLU A 37 -8.76 -11.70 4.09
CA GLU A 37 -8.40 -12.96 3.43
C GLU A 37 -9.24 -13.20 2.16
N LEU A 38 -10.54 -12.92 2.22
CA LEU A 38 -11.42 -12.94 1.03
C LEU A 38 -10.90 -11.99 -0.06
N SER A 39 -10.52 -10.77 0.33
CA SER A 39 -9.98 -9.77 -0.59
C SER A 39 -8.69 -10.26 -1.27
N GLN A 40 -7.81 -10.93 -0.52
CA GLN A 40 -6.60 -11.54 -1.06
C GLN A 40 -6.90 -12.71 -2.00
N ASN A 41 -7.92 -13.50 -1.72
CA ASN A 41 -8.37 -14.57 -2.60
C ASN A 41 -8.93 -14.03 -3.92
N LEU A 42 -9.71 -12.95 -3.89
CA LEU A 42 -10.20 -12.27 -5.10
C LEU A 42 -9.04 -11.76 -5.96
N TYR A 43 -8.03 -11.14 -5.34
CA TYR A 43 -6.83 -10.71 -6.05
C TYR A 43 -6.08 -11.88 -6.69
N SER A 44 -5.95 -13.00 -5.97
CA SER A 44 -5.30 -14.21 -6.47
C SER A 44 -6.04 -14.85 -7.65
N GLN A 45 -7.35 -14.61 -7.76
CA GLN A 45 -8.19 -15.03 -8.89
C GLN A 45 -8.15 -14.04 -10.07
N GLY A 46 -7.41 -12.93 -9.94
CA GLY A 46 -7.31 -11.88 -10.95
C GLY A 46 -8.43 -10.83 -10.90
N ASP A 47 -9.36 -10.91 -9.94
CA ASP A 47 -10.39 -9.90 -9.74
C ASP A 47 -9.87 -8.73 -8.89
N ILE A 48 -9.10 -7.86 -9.54
CA ILE A 48 -8.48 -6.69 -8.90
C ILE A 48 -9.56 -5.71 -8.40
N ALA A 49 -10.64 -5.53 -9.16
CA ALA A 49 -11.73 -4.60 -8.81
C ALA A 49 -12.55 -5.11 -7.62
N GLY A 50 -12.91 -6.40 -7.62
CA GLY A 50 -13.58 -7.05 -6.50
C GLY A 50 -12.73 -7.04 -5.23
N ALA A 51 -11.43 -7.32 -5.35
CA ALA A 51 -10.50 -7.25 -4.24
C ALA A 51 -10.44 -5.84 -3.62
N LEU A 52 -10.35 -4.80 -4.45
CA LEU A 52 -10.30 -3.42 -3.97
C LEU A 52 -11.58 -3.05 -3.23
N LYS A 53 -12.73 -3.34 -3.82
CA LYS A 53 -14.04 -3.08 -3.20
C LYS A 53 -14.15 -3.78 -1.84
N SER A 54 -13.73 -5.03 -1.76
CA SER A 54 -13.74 -5.80 -0.50
C SER A 54 -12.87 -5.14 0.58
N TYR A 55 -11.66 -4.70 0.25
CA TYR A 55 -10.83 -3.94 1.20
C TYR A 55 -11.44 -2.58 1.60
N GLU A 56 -12.12 -1.88 0.69
CA GLU A 56 -12.81 -0.62 1.00
C GLU A 56 -14.00 -0.81 1.95
N GLU A 57 -14.75 -1.92 1.81
CA GLU A 57 -15.81 -2.28 2.73
C GLU A 57 -15.27 -2.56 4.14
N VAL A 58 -14.11 -3.24 4.24
CA VAL A 58 -13.38 -3.43 5.49
C VAL A 58 -12.99 -2.09 6.11
N GLU A 59 -12.31 -1.24 5.34
CA GLU A 59 -11.88 0.10 5.79
C GLU A 59 -13.07 0.95 6.29
N SER A 60 -14.17 0.96 5.54
CA SER A 60 -15.39 1.69 5.86
C SER A 60 -16.02 1.20 7.16
N ARG A 61 -16.14 -0.12 7.35
CA ARG A 61 -16.68 -0.73 8.58
C ARG A 61 -15.85 -0.35 9.80
N ILE A 62 -14.53 -0.39 9.69
CA ILE A 62 -13.61 -0.01 10.77
C ILE A 62 -13.75 1.48 11.11
N ARG A 63 -13.78 2.33 10.07
CA ARG A 63 -13.86 3.78 10.20
C ARG A 63 -15.19 4.23 10.80
N ALA A 64 -16.30 3.59 10.43
CA ALA A 64 -17.63 3.88 10.98
C ALA A 64 -17.68 3.74 12.52
N HIS A 65 -16.82 2.90 13.10
CA HIS A 65 -16.73 2.68 14.54
C HIS A 65 -15.63 3.51 15.21
N GLY A 66 -14.91 4.38 14.48
CA GLY A 66 -13.76 5.12 14.99
C GLY A 66 -12.63 4.20 15.50
N ALA A 67 -12.59 2.95 15.02
CA ALA A 67 -11.79 1.88 15.59
C ALA A 67 -10.46 1.64 14.85
N MET A 68 -10.07 2.53 13.92
CA MET A 68 -8.86 2.34 13.10
C MET A 68 -7.58 2.25 13.94
N TRP A 69 -7.52 2.98 15.06
CA TRP A 69 -6.40 2.94 16.00
C TRP A 69 -6.40 1.71 16.93
N LEU A 70 -7.52 0.97 17.01
CA LEU A 70 -7.65 -0.25 17.81
C LEU A 70 -7.13 -1.49 17.07
N ILE A 71 -6.97 -1.40 15.75
CA ILE A 71 -6.42 -2.48 14.94
C ILE A 71 -4.91 -2.55 15.13
N PRO A 72 -4.33 -3.76 15.26
CA PRO A 72 -2.89 -3.91 15.30
C PRO A 72 -2.22 -3.21 14.11
N THR A 73 -1.13 -2.49 14.37
CA THR A 73 -0.40 -1.71 13.36
C THR A 73 -0.11 -2.50 12.10
N ARG A 74 0.32 -3.76 12.24
CA ARG A 74 0.61 -4.65 11.11
C ARG A 74 -0.59 -4.83 10.17
N ASP A 75 -1.78 -5.05 10.70
CA ASP A 75 -2.97 -5.37 9.90
C ASP A 75 -3.55 -4.11 9.26
N ARG A 76 -3.51 -2.98 9.97
CA ARG A 76 -3.83 -1.67 9.41
C ARG A 76 -2.87 -1.31 8.26
N GLN A 77 -1.57 -1.49 8.46
CA GLN A 77 -0.56 -1.26 7.43
C GLN A 77 -0.79 -2.14 6.21
N ASN A 78 -1.08 -3.43 6.42
CA ASN A 78 -1.38 -4.36 5.32
C ASN A 78 -2.66 -3.97 4.57
N LEU A 79 -3.70 -3.48 5.26
CA LEU A 79 -4.93 -2.99 4.63
C LEU A 79 -4.62 -1.86 3.63
N PHE A 80 -3.93 -0.81 4.08
CA PHE A 80 -3.60 0.33 3.21
C PHE A 80 -2.61 -0.04 2.10
N LEU A 81 -1.59 -0.85 2.40
CA LEU A 81 -0.65 -1.34 1.38
C LEU A 81 -1.36 -2.15 0.30
N ASN A 82 -2.28 -3.04 0.68
CA ASN A 82 -2.98 -3.88 -0.29
C ASN A 82 -3.94 -3.04 -1.16
N GLN A 83 -4.67 -2.09 -0.57
CA GLN A 83 -5.48 -1.14 -1.35
C GLN A 83 -4.61 -0.34 -2.34
N ALA A 84 -3.48 0.21 -1.88
CA ALA A 84 -2.56 0.97 -2.71
C ALA A 84 -1.99 0.13 -3.87
N ARG A 85 -1.62 -1.14 -3.61
CA ARG A 85 -1.14 -2.08 -4.65
C ARG A 85 -2.19 -2.37 -5.71
N LEU A 86 -3.45 -2.57 -5.29
CA LEU A 86 -4.55 -2.80 -6.22
C LEU A 86 -4.80 -1.56 -7.10
N LEU A 87 -4.78 -0.37 -6.50
CA LEU A 87 -4.91 0.90 -7.22
C LEU A 87 -3.73 1.14 -8.17
N TYR A 88 -2.51 0.83 -7.74
CA TYR A 88 -1.32 0.86 -8.57
C TYR A 88 -1.44 -0.07 -9.79
N ALA A 89 -1.92 -1.30 -9.59
CA ALA A 89 -2.17 -2.24 -10.69
C ALA A 89 -3.23 -1.73 -11.68
N MET A 90 -4.19 -0.92 -11.21
CA MET A 90 -5.18 -0.24 -12.05
C MET A 90 -4.67 1.07 -12.67
N GLN A 91 -3.38 1.42 -12.49
CA GLN A 91 -2.78 2.70 -12.90
C GLN A 91 -3.45 3.95 -12.29
N LYS A 92 -4.13 3.79 -11.16
CA LYS A 92 -4.76 4.87 -10.39
C LYS A 92 -3.76 5.42 -9.37
N TYR A 93 -2.72 6.07 -9.87
CA TYR A 93 -1.56 6.46 -9.06
C TYR A 93 -1.90 7.48 -7.96
N ASP A 94 -2.79 8.43 -8.24
CA ASP A 94 -3.24 9.41 -7.24
C ASP A 94 -3.98 8.74 -6.08
N GLU A 95 -4.97 7.90 -6.40
CA GLU A 95 -5.73 7.13 -5.40
C GLU A 95 -4.79 6.21 -4.60
N ALA A 96 -3.79 5.60 -5.25
CA ALA A 96 -2.81 4.74 -4.59
C ALA A 96 -1.94 5.53 -3.59
N ALA A 97 -1.50 6.74 -3.96
CA ALA A 97 -0.73 7.62 -3.08
C ALA A 97 -1.57 8.05 -1.86
N GLU A 98 -2.82 8.45 -2.07
CA GLU A 98 -3.75 8.81 -0.99
C GLU A 98 -3.93 7.67 0.02
N LYS A 99 -3.99 6.41 -0.43
CA LYS A 99 -4.08 5.26 0.48
C LYS A 99 -2.83 5.10 1.34
N LEU A 100 -1.64 5.38 0.82
CA LEU A 100 -0.39 5.30 1.58
C LEU A 100 -0.28 6.43 2.61
N GLU A 101 -0.79 7.62 2.31
CA GLU A 101 -0.79 8.78 3.21
C GLU A 101 -1.66 8.57 4.45
N LYS A 102 -2.74 7.78 4.35
CA LYS A 102 -3.62 7.48 5.49
C LYS A 102 -2.90 6.86 6.70
N GLU A 103 -1.83 6.09 6.48
CA GLU A 103 -1.05 5.56 7.60
C GLU A 103 -0.26 6.67 8.32
N ASP A 104 0.27 7.63 7.56
CA ASP A 104 0.97 8.80 8.09
C ASP A 104 -0.02 9.72 8.83
N GLU A 105 -1.24 9.90 8.34
CA GLU A 105 -2.29 10.65 9.03
C GLU A 105 -2.64 10.07 10.41
N LEU A 106 -2.57 8.74 10.55
CA LEU A 106 -2.94 8.03 11.78
C LEU A 106 -1.80 7.92 12.78
N THR A 107 -0.56 7.81 12.30
CA THR A 107 0.62 7.51 13.16
C THR A 107 1.70 8.58 13.13
N GLY A 108 1.54 9.60 12.30
CA GLY A 108 2.51 10.67 12.05
C GLY A 108 3.54 10.31 10.98
N THR A 109 4.22 9.16 11.12
CA THR A 109 5.21 8.71 10.13
C THR A 109 5.26 7.19 10.08
N THR A 110 5.02 6.64 8.90
CA THR A 110 5.18 5.22 8.63
C THR A 110 6.63 4.80 8.81
N THR A 111 6.84 3.68 9.50
CA THR A 111 8.17 3.10 9.75
C THR A 111 8.39 1.83 8.94
N ASP A 112 7.44 1.50 8.07
CA ASP A 112 7.50 0.32 7.23
C ASP A 112 8.04 0.68 5.84
N GLY A 113 9.23 0.15 5.51
CA GLY A 113 9.89 0.39 4.23
C GLY A 113 9.04 0.05 3.01
N ARG A 114 8.05 -0.84 3.14
CA ARG A 114 7.12 -1.21 2.06
C ARG A 114 6.26 -0.02 1.59
N PHE A 115 5.95 0.93 2.48
CA PHE A 115 5.21 2.14 2.10
C PHE A 115 6.07 3.05 1.23
N TYR A 116 7.32 3.27 1.63
CA TYR A 116 8.28 4.07 0.85
C TYR A 116 8.61 3.41 -0.48
N LEU A 117 8.75 2.09 -0.52
CA LEU A 117 8.96 1.34 -1.76
C LEU A 117 7.84 1.64 -2.77
N LEU A 118 6.59 1.40 -2.37
CA LEU A 118 5.45 1.60 -3.25
C LEU A 118 5.22 3.08 -3.60
N ARG A 119 5.46 4.00 -2.64
CA ARG A 119 5.36 5.45 -2.89
C ARG A 119 6.39 5.91 -3.94
N GLY A 120 7.61 5.38 -3.88
CA GLY A 120 8.65 5.64 -4.87
C GLY A 120 8.28 5.10 -6.26
N GLU A 121 7.77 3.87 -6.33
CA GLU A 121 7.26 3.29 -7.59
C GLU A 121 6.10 4.09 -8.19
N ILE A 122 5.12 4.47 -7.37
CA ILE A 122 3.99 5.32 -7.77
C ILE A 122 4.51 6.65 -8.32
N GLY A 123 5.43 7.31 -7.60
CA GLY A 123 6.05 8.56 -8.02
C GLY A 123 6.73 8.44 -9.38
N PHE A 124 7.54 7.39 -9.56
CA PHE A 124 8.18 7.08 -10.85
C PHE A 124 7.15 6.90 -11.97
N ARG A 125 6.21 5.95 -11.82
CA ARG A 125 5.24 5.59 -12.86
C ARG A 125 4.34 6.77 -13.23
N LYS A 126 3.89 7.52 -12.23
CA LYS A 126 3.07 8.73 -12.44
C LYS A 126 3.84 9.78 -13.21
N SER A 127 5.08 10.06 -12.83
CA SER A 127 5.92 11.06 -13.51
C SER A 127 6.11 10.74 -14.99
N VAL A 128 6.40 9.48 -15.30
CA VAL A 128 6.53 9.00 -16.68
C VAL A 128 5.20 9.12 -17.43
N GLN A 129 4.09 8.70 -16.81
CA GLN A 129 2.77 8.79 -17.41
C GLN A 129 2.36 10.25 -17.70
N ASP A 130 2.59 11.16 -16.75
CA ASP A 130 2.27 12.59 -16.88
C ASP A 130 3.12 13.23 -17.98
N TYR A 131 4.42 12.92 -18.02
CA TYR A 131 5.30 13.36 -19.10
C TYR A 131 4.83 12.87 -20.47
N GLN A 132 4.43 11.60 -20.59
CA GLN A 132 3.93 11.03 -21.85
C GLN A 132 2.58 11.63 -22.28
N ARG A 133 1.67 11.90 -21.34
CA ARG A 133 0.36 12.50 -21.64
C ARG A 133 0.44 14.01 -21.86
N SER A 134 1.46 14.68 -21.32
CA SER A 134 1.63 16.12 -21.51
C SER A 134 1.90 16.47 -22.97
N THR A 135 1.19 17.49 -23.45
CA THR A 135 1.43 18.12 -24.76
C THR A 135 2.76 18.86 -24.80
N LYS A 136 3.22 19.37 -23.65
CA LYS A 136 4.53 20.01 -23.50
C LYS A 136 5.47 19.06 -22.77
N LYS A 137 6.46 18.53 -23.49
CA LYS A 137 7.49 17.65 -22.93
C LYS A 137 8.48 18.46 -22.08
N ASP A 138 8.16 18.63 -20.81
CA ASP A 138 9.03 19.29 -19.84
C ASP A 138 9.96 18.27 -19.18
N VAL A 139 11.18 18.17 -19.70
CA VAL A 139 12.18 17.20 -19.22
C VAL A 139 12.69 17.58 -17.83
N ALA A 140 12.77 18.88 -17.51
CA ALA A 140 13.22 19.34 -16.20
C ALA A 140 12.23 18.95 -15.10
N LEU A 141 10.93 19.11 -15.36
CA LEU A 141 9.89 18.66 -14.45
C LEU A 141 9.89 17.13 -14.27
N LEU A 142 10.13 16.38 -15.35
CA LEU A 142 10.28 14.92 -15.25
C LEU A 142 11.49 14.56 -14.37
N GLU A 143 12.64 15.19 -14.58
CA GLU A 143 13.84 14.94 -13.79
C GLU A 143 13.63 15.26 -12.30
N GLU A 144 12.99 16.38 -11.97
CA GLU A 144 12.64 16.77 -10.61
C GLU A 144 11.74 15.71 -9.93
N ASN A 145 10.70 15.25 -10.62
CA ASN A 145 9.81 14.25 -10.05
C ASN A 145 10.50 12.88 -9.87
N LEU A 146 11.40 12.51 -10.81
CA LEU A 146 12.22 11.30 -10.67
C LEU A 146 13.21 11.39 -9.51
N LEU A 147 13.74 12.58 -9.23
CA LEU A 147 14.56 12.81 -8.02
C LEU A 147 13.73 12.58 -6.75
N GLY A 148 12.48 13.04 -6.71
CA GLY A 148 11.58 12.77 -5.59
C GLY A 148 11.27 11.28 -5.40
N ALA A 149 11.08 10.54 -6.50
CA ALA A 149 10.92 9.08 -6.48
C ALA A 149 12.20 8.38 -5.98
N GLU A 150 13.38 8.81 -6.43
CA GLU A 150 14.68 8.31 -5.98
C GLU A 150 14.87 8.51 -4.47
N ASP A 151 14.60 9.71 -3.95
CA ASP A 151 14.72 10.03 -2.53
C ASP A 151 13.78 9.18 -1.68
N THR A 152 12.57 8.92 -2.18
CA THR A 152 11.61 8.04 -1.50
C THR A 152 12.10 6.58 -1.47
N LEU A 153 12.66 6.07 -2.57
CA LEU A 153 13.24 4.72 -2.63
C LEU A 153 14.48 4.58 -1.74
N ARG A 154 15.27 5.66 -1.61
CA ARG A 154 16.39 5.72 -0.66
C ARG A 154 15.91 5.53 0.77
N GLU A 155 14.76 6.11 1.13
CA GLU A 155 14.14 5.93 2.44
C GLU A 155 13.63 4.50 2.65
N ALA A 156 13.09 3.87 1.60
CA ALA A 156 12.75 2.44 1.64
C ALA A 156 13.98 1.57 1.96
N LEU A 157 15.12 1.85 1.32
CA LEU A 157 16.40 1.16 1.59
C LEU A 157 16.95 1.46 2.99
N ARG A 158 16.72 2.65 3.53
CA ARG A 158 17.11 3.00 4.91
C ARG A 158 16.38 2.12 5.92
N LEU A 159 15.09 1.85 5.69
CA LEU A 159 14.24 1.02 6.56
C LEU A 159 14.39 -0.48 6.28
N GLY A 160 14.67 -0.86 5.03
CA GLY A 160 14.87 -2.24 4.59
C GLY A 160 16.13 -2.42 3.75
N PRO A 161 17.35 -2.42 4.34
CA PRO A 161 18.61 -2.47 3.58
C PRO A 161 18.83 -3.75 2.76
N ASN A 162 18.07 -4.80 3.05
CA ASN A 162 18.15 -6.10 2.37
C ASN A 162 16.99 -6.35 1.40
N ASP A 163 16.08 -5.39 1.24
CA ASP A 163 14.99 -5.49 0.28
C ASP A 163 15.55 -5.40 -1.15
N TRP A 164 15.35 -6.46 -1.93
CA TRP A 164 15.88 -6.57 -3.28
C TRP A 164 15.09 -5.70 -4.28
N ASP A 165 13.78 -5.61 -4.10
CA ASP A 165 12.90 -4.80 -4.94
C ASP A 165 13.23 -3.32 -4.76
N ALA A 166 13.45 -2.87 -3.51
CA ALA A 166 13.88 -1.51 -3.23
C ALA A 166 15.23 -1.16 -3.87
N LYS A 167 16.19 -2.10 -3.88
CA LYS A 167 17.50 -1.90 -4.53
C LYS A 167 17.34 -1.78 -6.03
N TYR A 168 16.61 -2.73 -6.62
CA TYR A 168 16.37 -2.75 -8.06
C TYR A 168 15.69 -1.45 -8.51
N ASN A 169 14.58 -1.08 -7.88
CA ASN A 169 13.83 0.11 -8.22
C ASN A 169 14.65 1.40 -8.02
N PHE A 170 15.43 1.49 -6.95
CA PHE A 170 16.30 2.64 -6.71
C PHE A 170 17.33 2.81 -7.83
N GLU A 171 18.05 1.74 -8.18
CA GLU A 171 19.06 1.77 -9.24
C GLU A 171 18.41 2.07 -10.61
N PHE A 172 17.24 1.50 -10.88
CA PHE A 172 16.49 1.75 -12.11
C PHE A 172 16.08 3.23 -12.24
N VAL A 173 15.44 3.80 -11.23
CA VAL A 173 15.04 5.22 -11.24
C VAL A 173 16.25 6.13 -11.36
N ASN A 174 17.34 5.83 -10.65
CA ASN A 174 18.60 6.58 -10.72
C ASN A 174 19.21 6.53 -12.14
N ALA A 175 19.22 5.35 -12.77
CA ALA A 175 19.71 5.19 -14.14
C ALA A 175 18.88 5.99 -15.14
N VAL A 176 17.55 5.93 -15.05
CA VAL A 176 16.63 6.72 -15.89
C VAL A 176 16.89 8.21 -15.71
N ARG A 177 16.96 8.69 -14.47
CA ARG A 177 17.18 10.12 -14.17
C ARG A 177 18.52 10.62 -14.72
N LYS A 178 19.61 9.87 -14.50
CA LYS A 178 20.93 10.21 -15.04
C LYS A 178 20.95 10.29 -16.56
N ALA A 179 20.19 9.42 -17.24
CA ALA A 179 20.10 9.45 -18.69
C ALA A 179 19.37 10.68 -19.21
N LEU A 180 18.40 11.22 -18.46
CA LEU A 180 17.72 12.48 -18.81
C LEU A 180 18.64 13.71 -18.65
N GLY A 181 19.57 13.67 -17.69
CA GLY A 181 20.56 14.73 -17.46
C GLY A 181 21.78 14.71 -18.39
N GLY A 182 21.93 13.69 -19.25
CA GLY A 182 23.01 13.56 -20.23
C GLY A 182 22.54 13.74 -21.69
N GLU A 183 23.47 13.93 -22.63
CA GLU A 183 23.17 13.83 -24.08
C GLU A 183 22.89 12.35 -24.43
N GLY A 184 21.64 11.89 -24.39
CA GLY A 184 21.36 10.46 -24.58
C GLY A 184 19.92 10.09 -24.90
N ASP A 185 19.55 10.24 -26.17
CA ASP A 185 18.30 9.82 -26.83
C ASP A 185 17.98 8.29 -26.69
N GLU A 186 18.92 7.49 -26.16
CA GLU A 186 18.85 6.03 -26.11
C GLU A 186 18.05 5.44 -24.94
N HIS A 187 17.84 6.17 -23.83
CA HIS A 187 17.13 5.62 -22.66
C HIS A 187 15.69 6.12 -22.49
N VAL A 188 15.30 7.18 -23.22
CA VAL A 188 13.87 7.54 -23.37
C VAL A 188 13.09 6.39 -24.04
N LYS A 189 13.74 5.61 -24.91
CA LYS A 189 13.17 4.38 -25.48
C LYS A 189 12.88 3.29 -24.44
N LEU A 190 13.63 3.21 -23.34
CA LEU A 190 13.38 2.24 -22.26
C LEU A 190 12.06 2.55 -21.52
N LEU A 191 11.70 3.84 -21.42
CA LEU A 191 10.42 4.28 -20.84
C LEU A 191 9.22 3.85 -21.70
N GLU A 192 9.40 3.69 -23.01
CA GLU A 192 8.36 3.19 -23.92
C GLU A 192 8.24 1.66 -23.87
N GLU A 193 9.31 0.94 -23.58
CA GLU A 193 9.34 -0.52 -23.59
C GLU A 193 8.79 -1.16 -22.31
N GLU A 194 9.01 -0.56 -21.13
CA GLU A 194 8.48 -1.07 -19.85
C GLU A 194 6.94 -1.03 -19.74
N GLN A 195 6.25 -0.26 -20.58
CA GLN A 195 4.78 -0.21 -20.57
C GLN A 195 4.10 -1.31 -21.39
N LYS A 196 4.85 -2.09 -22.17
CA LYS A 196 4.27 -3.28 -22.80
C LYS A 196 3.86 -4.25 -21.69
N PRO A 197 2.59 -4.66 -21.60
CA PRO A 197 2.21 -5.69 -20.66
C PRO A 197 3.13 -6.89 -20.90
N GLN A 198 3.79 -7.39 -19.86
CA GLN A 198 4.39 -8.71 -19.89
C GLN A 198 3.24 -9.73 -19.96
N THR A 199 2.60 -9.83 -21.13
CA THR A 199 1.89 -11.03 -21.51
C THR A 199 2.97 -12.10 -21.58
N LYS A 200 3.17 -12.83 -20.48
CA LYS A 200 3.81 -14.15 -20.55
C LYS A 200 2.91 -14.99 -21.44
N GLU A 201 3.10 -14.92 -22.75
CA GLU A 201 2.66 -15.97 -23.65
C GLU A 201 3.35 -17.24 -23.15
N LEU A 202 2.57 -18.17 -22.59
CA LEU A 202 3.10 -19.48 -22.24
C LEU A 202 3.63 -20.12 -23.54
N PRO A 203 4.83 -20.71 -23.52
CA PRO A 203 5.32 -21.49 -24.64
C PRO A 203 4.29 -22.57 -25.03
N PRO A 204 4.07 -22.82 -26.33
CA PRO A 204 3.07 -23.77 -26.82
C PRO A 204 3.32 -25.23 -26.38
N GLU A 205 4.43 -25.51 -25.70
CA GLU A 205 4.81 -26.85 -25.21
C GLU A 205 4.12 -27.28 -23.91
N LEU A 206 3.29 -26.42 -23.29
CA LEU A 206 2.53 -26.76 -22.08
C LEU A 206 1.00 -26.65 -22.25
N ALA A 207 0.51 -26.48 -23.47
CA ALA A 207 -0.92 -26.50 -23.79
C ALA A 207 -1.37 -27.86 -24.37
N GLY A 208 -0.82 -28.95 -23.82
CA GLY A 208 -1.19 -30.33 -24.14
C GLY A 208 -2.33 -30.84 -23.27
#